data_AF-A0A923XMC0-F1
#
_entry.id   AF-A0A923XMC0-F1
#
_cell.length_a   1.000
_cell.length_b   1.000
_cell.length_c   1.000
_cell.angle_alpha   90.00
_cell.angle_beta   90.00
_cell.angle_gamma   90.00
#
_symmetry.space_group_name_H-M   'P 1'
#
loop_
_entity.id
_entity.type
_entity.pdbx_description
1 polymer ?
#
loop_
_entity_poly.entity_id
_entity_poly.type
_entity_poly.pdbx_seq_one_letter_code
_entity_poly.pdbx_strand_id
1 'polypeptide(L)'
;MNIPPAQSNWENKEYVIKAVTKSFTNYEIIAHYLKDDEDVLKAAVSKCGIPMKYASSRLRGNKEIALLSLKNDCFGSAYEYLSKELKADKDVALAAMKAEGMNLSHSSLELQDDKDVVLMAVHHFADNLVAASDRLKNDKEVVLAAVIKSPSAIRFASAEINSIVFRRDPVEVLTSHVNSEKLHEKLENKLFTSILKKQRKI
;
A
#
# COMPACT_ATOMS: atom_id res chain seq x y z
N MET A 1 9.76 56.15 -2.41
CA MET A 1 9.39 55.27 -3.54
C MET A 1 8.99 53.92 -2.97
N ASN A 2 7.72 53.56 -3.10
CA ASN A 2 7.18 52.26 -2.72
C ASN A 2 7.72 51.19 -3.67
N ILE A 3 8.53 50.27 -3.16
CA ILE A 3 8.82 49.01 -3.83
C ILE A 3 7.80 48.01 -3.24
N PRO A 4 6.82 47.50 -4.00
CA PRO A 4 5.98 46.42 -3.50
C PRO A 4 6.90 45.21 -3.20
N PRO A 5 6.70 44.47 -2.09
CA PRO A 5 7.47 43.27 -1.86
C PRO A 5 7.21 42.33 -3.03
N ALA A 6 8.26 41.91 -3.74
CA ALA A 6 8.14 40.91 -4.77
C ALA A 6 7.47 39.68 -4.13
N GLN A 7 6.22 39.40 -4.52
CA GLN A 7 5.55 38.15 -4.17
C GLN A 7 6.50 37.04 -4.57
N SER A 8 6.94 36.27 -3.56
CA SER A 8 7.80 35.12 -3.77
C SER A 8 7.16 34.25 -4.86
N ASN A 9 7.92 33.81 -5.88
CA ASN A 9 7.37 32.96 -6.96
C ASN A 9 6.65 31.70 -6.40
N TRP A 10 6.90 31.34 -5.14
CA TRP A 10 6.24 30.31 -4.35
C TRP A 10 4.76 30.59 -3.99
N GLU A 11 4.23 31.76 -4.35
CA GLU A 11 2.80 32.10 -4.28
C GLU A 11 2.09 31.93 -5.64
N ASN A 12 2.82 31.87 -6.76
CA ASN A 12 2.19 31.71 -8.07
C ASN A 12 1.94 30.22 -8.38
N LYS A 13 0.67 29.80 -8.47
CA LYS A 13 0.27 28.40 -8.72
C LYS A 13 0.93 27.81 -9.98
N GLU A 14 0.97 28.54 -11.09
CA GLU A 14 1.53 28.03 -12.35
C GLU A 14 3.05 27.81 -12.24
N TYR A 15 3.76 28.76 -11.63
CA TYR A 15 5.18 28.60 -11.33
C TYR A 15 5.42 27.43 -10.38
N VAL A 16 4.63 27.33 -9.31
CA VAL A 16 4.75 26.27 -8.31
C VAL A 16 4.53 24.90 -8.94
N ILE A 17 3.51 24.72 -9.79
CA ILE A 17 3.29 23.45 -10.52
C ILE A 17 4.52 23.08 -11.35
N LYS A 18 5.09 24.03 -12.10
CA LYS A 18 6.33 23.80 -12.88
C LYS A 18 7.50 23.42 -11.97
N ALA A 19 7.64 24.06 -10.81
CA ALA A 19 8.72 23.82 -9.86
C ALA A 19 8.60 22.46 -9.15
N VAL A 20 7.42 22.09 -8.65
CA VAL A 20 7.20 20.80 -7.96
C VAL A 20 7.23 19.62 -8.91
N THR A 21 6.86 19.82 -10.18
CA THR A 21 6.99 18.80 -11.23
C THR A 21 8.45 18.48 -11.53
N LYS A 22 9.34 19.49 -11.48
CA LYS A 22 10.78 19.31 -11.65
C LYS A 22 11.44 18.69 -10.42
N SER A 23 11.06 19.14 -9.23
CA SER A 23 11.55 18.61 -7.95
C SER A 23 10.46 18.65 -6.90
N PHE A 24 9.98 17.48 -6.48
CA PHE A 24 8.89 17.36 -5.49
C PHE A 24 9.25 17.97 -4.13
N THR A 25 10.55 18.10 -3.80
CA THR A 25 11.04 18.73 -2.56
C THR A 25 10.63 20.20 -2.46
N ASN A 26 10.38 20.87 -3.59
CA ASN A 26 9.90 22.24 -3.60
C ASN A 26 8.53 22.40 -2.92
N TYR A 27 7.73 21.33 -2.80
CA TYR A 27 6.43 21.36 -2.14
C TYR A 27 6.53 21.77 -0.65
N GLU A 28 7.67 21.54 0.00
CA GLU A 28 7.87 21.91 1.40
C GLU A 28 7.83 23.43 1.63
N ILE A 29 8.31 24.22 0.67
CA ILE A 29 8.52 25.67 0.80
C ILE A 29 7.43 26.52 0.14
N ILE A 30 6.42 25.90 -0.49
CA ILE A 30 5.31 26.64 -1.12
C ILE A 30 4.44 27.34 -0.07
N ALA A 31 3.73 28.39 -0.51
CA ALA A 31 2.78 29.10 0.32
C ALA A 31 1.73 28.14 0.93
N HIS A 32 1.35 28.37 2.19
CA HIS A 32 0.49 27.45 2.94
C HIS A 32 -0.84 27.13 2.24
N TYR A 33 -1.46 28.13 1.60
CA TYR A 33 -2.72 27.93 0.89
C TYR A 33 -2.58 27.04 -0.36
N LEU A 34 -1.40 26.96 -0.97
CA LEU A 34 -1.12 26.06 -2.09
C LEU A 34 -0.89 24.62 -1.64
N LYS A 35 -0.60 24.38 -0.34
CA LYS A 35 -0.51 23.01 0.23
C LYS A 35 -1.86 22.33 0.38
N ASP A 36 -2.95 23.07 0.18
CA ASP A 36 -4.33 22.58 0.10
C ASP A 36 -4.87 22.59 -1.36
N ASP A 37 -4.03 22.88 -2.36
CA ASP A 37 -4.44 22.83 -3.77
C ASP A 37 -4.22 21.42 -4.36
N GLU A 38 -5.28 20.85 -4.94
CA GLU A 38 -5.26 19.49 -5.48
C GLU A 38 -4.33 19.34 -6.68
N ASP A 39 -4.30 20.32 -7.59
CA ASP A 39 -3.48 20.23 -8.80
C ASP A 39 -1.99 20.34 -8.44
N VAL A 40 -1.66 21.23 -7.50
CA VAL A 40 -0.30 21.38 -7.00
C VAL A 40 0.18 20.09 -6.34
N LEU A 41 -0.66 19.48 -5.49
CA LEU A 41 -0.29 18.21 -4.85
C LEU A 41 -0.20 17.07 -5.85
N LYS A 42 -1.17 16.90 -6.78
CA LYS A 42 -1.13 15.88 -7.83
C LYS A 42 0.15 16.00 -8.68
N ALA A 43 0.54 17.22 -9.04
CA ALA A 43 1.79 17.47 -9.76
C ALA A 43 3.02 17.01 -8.96
N ALA A 44 3.07 17.33 -7.66
CA ALA A 44 4.18 16.94 -6.78
C ALA A 44 4.24 15.41 -6.54
N VAL A 45 3.10 14.77 -6.26
CA VAL A 45 3.05 13.33 -5.94
C VAL A 45 3.19 12.42 -7.16
N SER A 46 3.15 12.99 -8.38
CA SER A 46 3.40 12.25 -9.61
C SER A 46 4.82 11.67 -9.70
N LYS A 47 5.76 12.19 -8.90
CA LYS A 47 7.16 11.76 -8.86
C LYS A 47 7.55 10.99 -7.61
N CYS A 48 6.98 11.36 -6.46
CA CYS A 48 7.29 10.74 -5.17
C CYS A 48 6.15 10.99 -4.18
N GLY A 49 5.90 10.06 -3.27
CA GLY A 49 4.85 10.16 -2.26
C GLY A 49 5.11 11.13 -1.09
N ILE A 50 6.37 11.55 -0.89
CA ILE A 50 6.80 12.42 0.23
C ILE A 50 5.99 13.71 0.42
N PRO A 51 5.54 14.44 -0.64
CA PRO A 51 4.74 15.65 -0.48
C PRO A 51 3.45 15.48 0.36
N MET A 52 2.94 14.25 0.50
CA MET A 52 1.80 13.94 1.37
C MET A 52 2.04 14.38 2.82
N LYS A 53 3.29 14.38 3.30
CA LYS A 53 3.68 14.87 4.64
C LYS A 53 3.31 16.33 4.89
N TYR A 54 3.23 17.15 3.85
CA TYR A 54 3.01 18.59 3.94
C TYR A 54 1.62 19.01 3.46
N ALA A 55 0.89 18.10 2.81
CA ALA A 55 -0.48 18.33 2.36
C ALA A 55 -1.43 18.58 3.53
N SER A 56 -2.53 19.29 3.28
CA SER A 56 -3.60 19.47 4.26
C SER A 56 -4.25 18.14 4.69
N SER A 57 -4.95 18.13 5.82
CA SER A 57 -5.74 16.97 6.26
C SER A 57 -6.81 16.57 5.24
N ARG A 58 -7.43 17.56 4.58
CA ARG A 58 -8.41 17.36 3.51
C ARG A 58 -7.81 16.55 2.35
N LEU A 59 -6.62 16.94 1.88
CA LEU A 59 -5.94 16.25 0.78
C LEU A 59 -5.40 14.88 1.17
N ARG A 60 -4.95 14.68 2.41
CA ARG A 60 -4.58 13.35 2.96
C ARG A 60 -5.78 12.40 3.09
N GLY A 61 -6.99 12.92 3.05
CA GLY A 61 -8.24 12.15 2.96
C GLY A 61 -8.71 11.87 1.53
N ASN A 62 -8.03 12.39 0.50
CA ASN A 62 -8.45 12.20 -0.88
C ASN A 62 -7.92 10.86 -1.44
N LYS A 63 -8.83 9.90 -1.67
CA LYS A 63 -8.49 8.54 -2.17
C LYS A 63 -7.79 8.55 -3.52
N GLU A 64 -8.12 9.48 -4.43
CA GLU A 64 -7.49 9.56 -5.74
C GLU A 64 -6.02 9.97 -5.62
N ILE A 65 -5.75 11.01 -4.83
CA ILE A 65 -4.38 11.49 -4.56
C ILE A 65 -3.59 10.43 -3.79
N ALA A 66 -4.21 9.74 -2.83
CA ALA A 66 -3.57 8.64 -2.09
C ALA A 66 -3.12 7.50 -3.01
N LEU A 67 -3.98 7.06 -3.95
CA LEU A 67 -3.60 6.01 -4.90
C LEU A 67 -2.53 6.50 -5.88
N LEU A 68 -2.57 7.77 -6.30
CA LEU A 68 -1.53 8.36 -7.14
C LEU A 68 -0.18 8.43 -6.42
N SER A 69 -0.17 8.83 -5.14
CA SER A 69 1.05 8.96 -4.35
C SER A 69 1.67 7.60 -4.05
N LEU A 70 0.87 6.59 -3.68
CA LEU A 70 1.34 5.22 -3.45
C LEU A 70 1.92 4.56 -4.71
N LYS A 71 1.33 4.83 -5.89
CA LYS A 71 1.81 4.28 -7.16
C LYS A 71 3.23 4.75 -7.51
N ASN A 72 3.55 6.00 -7.18
CA ASN A 72 4.85 6.62 -7.50
C ASN A 72 5.73 6.76 -6.25
N ASP A 73 5.39 6.06 -5.16
CA ASP A 73 6.12 6.20 -3.90
C ASP A 73 7.47 5.49 -4.00
N CYS A 74 8.55 6.23 -3.79
CA CYS A 74 9.89 5.67 -3.85
C CYS A 74 10.27 4.91 -2.58
N PHE A 75 9.53 5.09 -1.47
CA PHE A 75 9.90 4.56 -0.15
C PHE A 75 8.74 4.05 0.71
N GLY A 76 7.52 3.93 0.16
CA GLY A 76 6.35 3.50 0.95
C GLY A 76 5.84 4.51 2.00
N SER A 77 6.48 5.68 2.10
CA SER A 77 6.20 6.72 3.10
C SER A 77 4.85 7.41 2.95
N ALA A 78 4.23 7.41 1.77
CA ALA A 78 2.97 8.11 1.53
C ALA A 78 1.83 7.55 2.38
N TYR A 79 1.85 6.24 2.63
CA TYR A 79 0.84 5.56 3.43
C TYR A 79 0.75 6.12 4.85
N GLU A 80 1.90 6.45 5.46
CA GLU A 80 1.96 6.98 6.83
C GLU A 80 1.20 8.30 6.99
N TYR A 81 1.12 9.10 5.93
CA TYR A 81 0.48 10.41 5.94
C TYR A 81 -1.00 10.38 5.53
N LEU A 82 -1.53 9.23 5.15
CA LEU A 82 -2.96 9.12 4.82
C LEU A 82 -3.84 9.27 6.06
N SER A 83 -5.07 9.73 5.83
CA SER A 83 -6.13 9.71 6.85
C SER A 83 -6.38 8.31 7.40
N LYS A 84 -6.92 8.22 8.62
CA LYS A 84 -7.22 6.95 9.27
C LYS A 84 -8.21 6.12 8.43
N GLU A 85 -9.17 6.78 7.82
CA GLU A 85 -10.21 6.19 6.99
C GLU A 85 -9.60 5.54 5.74
N LEU A 86 -8.65 6.22 5.07
CA LEU A 86 -7.96 5.65 3.93
C LEU A 86 -6.99 4.52 4.31
N LYS A 87 -6.39 4.54 5.50
CA LYS A 87 -5.57 3.41 5.98
C LYS A 87 -6.39 2.14 6.25
N ALA A 88 -7.69 2.28 6.53
CA ALA A 88 -8.61 1.15 6.63
C ALA A 88 -9.20 0.73 5.27
N ASP A 89 -8.99 1.51 4.21
CA ASP A 89 -9.52 1.20 2.88
C ASP A 89 -8.71 0.08 2.22
N LYS A 90 -9.41 -0.98 1.81
CA LYS A 90 -8.81 -2.17 1.19
C LYS A 90 -8.01 -1.86 -0.09
N ASP A 91 -8.51 -0.97 -0.96
CA ASP A 91 -7.80 -0.66 -2.21
C ASP A 91 -6.50 0.10 -1.93
N VAL A 92 -6.53 1.02 -0.96
CA VAL A 92 -5.37 1.79 -0.52
C VAL A 92 -4.34 0.87 0.14
N ALA A 93 -4.77 -0.04 1.01
CA ALA A 93 -3.89 -0.99 1.66
C ALA A 93 -3.19 -1.92 0.64
N LEU A 94 -3.95 -2.47 -0.32
CA LEU A 94 -3.38 -3.29 -1.39
C LEU A 94 -2.41 -2.50 -2.28
N ALA A 95 -2.70 -1.23 -2.58
CA ALA A 95 -1.79 -0.38 -3.34
C ALA A 95 -0.48 -0.12 -2.57
N ALA A 96 -0.56 0.12 -1.26
CA ALA A 96 0.61 0.35 -0.41
C ALA A 96 1.47 -0.91 -0.25
N MET A 97 0.86 -2.08 -0.06
CA MET A 97 1.57 -3.36 -0.01
C MET A 97 2.27 -3.68 -1.33
N LYS A 98 1.61 -3.39 -2.46
CA LYS A 98 2.18 -3.57 -3.79
C LYS A 98 3.38 -2.67 -4.07
N ALA A 99 3.39 -1.46 -3.51
CA ALA A 99 4.54 -0.57 -3.55
C ALA A 99 5.67 -1.00 -2.60
N GLU A 100 5.59 -2.22 -2.03
CA GLU A 100 6.54 -2.80 -1.06
C GLU A 100 6.72 -1.96 0.22
N GLY A 101 5.82 -1.00 0.45
CA GLY A 101 5.96 0.03 1.47
C GLY A 101 5.24 -0.24 2.79
N MET A 102 4.44 -1.30 2.88
CA MET A 102 3.58 -1.53 4.04
C MET A 102 3.54 -3.00 4.48
N ASN A 103 3.90 -3.25 5.74
CA ASN A 103 3.66 -4.53 6.42
C ASN A 103 2.22 -4.62 6.93
N LEU A 104 1.67 -5.84 6.93
CA LEU A 104 0.31 -6.16 7.38
C LEU A 104 0.06 -5.71 8.83
N SER A 105 1.09 -5.72 9.68
CA SER A 105 1.03 -5.26 11.07
C SER A 105 0.62 -3.79 11.23
N HIS A 106 0.77 -2.97 10.18
CA HIS A 106 0.33 -1.57 10.17
C HIS A 106 -1.09 -1.36 9.64
N SER A 107 -1.77 -2.44 9.22
CA SER A 107 -3.16 -2.40 8.76
C SER A 107 -4.16 -2.50 9.92
N SER A 108 -5.42 -2.15 9.69
CA SER A 108 -6.49 -2.36 10.66
C SER A 108 -6.72 -3.85 10.93
N LEU A 109 -7.32 -4.20 12.08
CA LEU A 109 -7.68 -5.58 12.41
C LEU A 109 -8.60 -6.21 11.35
N GLU A 110 -9.48 -5.41 10.75
CA GLU A 110 -10.38 -5.82 9.67
C GLU A 110 -9.58 -6.26 8.42
N LEU A 111 -8.52 -5.52 8.07
CA LEU A 111 -7.64 -5.85 6.95
C LEU A 111 -6.69 -7.01 7.28
N GLN A 112 -6.25 -7.15 8.54
CA GLN A 112 -5.51 -8.32 9.04
C GLN A 112 -6.34 -9.60 9.02
N ASP A 113 -7.67 -9.46 8.95
CA ASP A 113 -8.63 -10.55 8.83
C ASP A 113 -9.20 -10.71 7.40
N ASP A 114 -8.84 -9.82 6.46
CA ASP A 114 -9.22 -9.91 5.05
C ASP A 114 -8.25 -10.83 4.30
N LYS A 115 -8.78 -11.98 3.85
CA LYS A 115 -7.98 -13.02 3.20
C LYS A 115 -7.21 -12.53 1.98
N ASP A 116 -7.75 -11.60 1.18
CA ASP A 116 -7.06 -11.11 -0.01
C ASP A 116 -5.89 -10.19 0.34
N VAL A 117 -6.08 -9.36 1.37
CA VAL A 117 -5.03 -8.47 1.89
C VAL A 117 -3.91 -9.30 2.50
N VAL A 118 -4.24 -10.32 3.30
CA VAL A 118 -3.24 -11.21 3.88
C VAL A 118 -2.50 -12.01 2.81
N LEU A 119 -3.20 -12.55 1.81
CA LEU A 119 -2.56 -13.25 0.68
C LEU A 119 -1.57 -12.33 -0.06
N MET A 120 -1.93 -11.07 -0.29
CA MET A 120 -1.01 -10.07 -0.88
C MET A 120 0.21 -9.85 0.03
N ALA A 121 -0.01 -9.64 1.32
CA ALA A 121 1.07 -9.37 2.26
C ALA A 121 2.07 -10.53 2.38
N VAL A 122 1.59 -11.78 2.50
CA VAL A 122 2.46 -12.96 2.58
C VAL A 122 3.15 -13.27 1.26
N HIS A 123 2.52 -12.93 0.13
CA HIS A 123 3.15 -13.01 -1.19
C HIS A 123 4.35 -12.06 -1.29
N HIS A 124 4.32 -10.88 -0.67
CA HIS A 124 5.47 -9.97 -0.61
C HIS A 124 6.49 -10.35 0.47
N PHE A 125 6.06 -10.61 1.70
CA PHE A 125 6.92 -11.13 2.76
C PHE A 125 6.17 -12.16 3.61
N ALA A 126 6.62 -13.42 3.57
CA ALA A 126 5.96 -14.56 4.22
C ALA A 126 5.73 -14.35 5.72
N ASP A 127 6.65 -13.64 6.40
CA ASP A 127 6.56 -13.33 7.83
C ASP A 127 5.35 -12.44 8.18
N ASN A 128 4.68 -11.79 7.21
CA ASN A 128 3.41 -11.09 7.45
C ASN A 128 2.31 -12.00 7.99
N LEU A 129 2.44 -13.33 7.84
CA LEU A 129 1.53 -14.29 8.47
C LEU A 129 1.41 -14.07 9.99
N VAL A 130 2.46 -13.57 10.65
CA VAL A 130 2.43 -13.26 12.10
C VAL A 130 1.33 -12.26 12.47
N ALA A 131 1.02 -11.33 11.57
CA ALA A 131 0.04 -10.27 11.78
C ALA A 131 -1.37 -10.65 11.29
N ALA A 132 -1.54 -11.81 10.65
CA ALA A 132 -2.86 -12.29 10.25
C ALA A 132 -3.70 -12.67 11.48
N SER A 133 -5.02 -12.61 11.32
CA SER A 133 -5.96 -13.10 12.34
C SER A 133 -5.78 -14.61 12.60
N ASP A 134 -6.18 -15.07 13.77
CA ASP A 134 -6.10 -16.50 14.12
C ASP A 134 -6.88 -17.38 13.14
N ARG A 135 -8.02 -16.87 12.62
CA ARG A 135 -8.78 -17.54 11.56
C ARG A 135 -7.92 -17.76 10.32
N LEU A 136 -7.19 -16.73 9.87
CA LEU A 136 -6.37 -16.81 8.67
C LEU A 136 -5.04 -17.55 8.90
N LYS A 137 -4.50 -17.56 10.13
CA LYS A 137 -3.40 -18.45 10.52
C LYS A 137 -3.78 -19.93 10.52
N ASN A 138 -5.08 -20.23 10.56
CA ASN A 138 -5.63 -21.57 10.39
C ASN A 138 -6.15 -21.84 8.96
N ASP A 139 -6.08 -20.85 8.06
CA ASP A 139 -6.50 -21.00 6.67
C ASP A 139 -5.37 -21.64 5.85
N LYS A 140 -5.61 -22.87 5.39
CA LYS A 140 -4.60 -23.66 4.66
C LYS A 140 -4.09 -22.98 3.39
N GLU A 141 -4.93 -22.20 2.70
CA GLU A 141 -4.54 -21.49 1.48
C GLU A 141 -3.59 -20.33 1.82
N VAL A 142 -3.89 -19.58 2.88
CA VAL A 142 -3.03 -18.49 3.37
C VAL A 142 -1.70 -19.01 3.89
N VAL A 143 -1.73 -20.06 4.72
CA VAL A 143 -0.50 -20.64 5.29
C VAL A 143 0.34 -21.27 4.19
N LEU A 144 -0.26 -21.99 3.23
CA LEU A 144 0.47 -22.56 2.09
C LEU A 144 1.19 -21.47 1.29
N ALA A 145 0.51 -20.35 1.00
CA ALA A 145 1.11 -19.22 0.28
C ALA A 145 2.34 -18.66 1.00
N ALA A 146 2.29 -18.53 2.33
CA ALA A 146 3.43 -18.07 3.13
C ALA A 146 4.58 -19.10 3.15
N VAL A 147 4.26 -20.38 3.35
CA VAL A 147 5.24 -21.48 3.49
C VAL A 147 5.96 -21.76 2.18
N ILE A 148 5.27 -21.68 1.03
CA ILE A 148 5.90 -21.79 -0.30
C ILE A 148 7.02 -20.75 -0.45
N LYS A 149 6.80 -19.52 0.05
CA LYS A 149 7.79 -18.45 -0.03
C LYS A 149 8.89 -18.57 1.01
N SER A 150 8.53 -18.97 2.23
CA SER A 150 9.48 -19.23 3.31
C SER A 150 8.97 -20.36 4.20
N PRO A 151 9.58 -21.56 4.17
CA PRO A 151 9.13 -22.68 5.00
C PRO A 151 9.09 -22.37 6.50
N SER A 152 9.94 -21.45 6.98
CA SER A 152 9.96 -21.02 8.38
C SER A 152 8.69 -20.29 8.81
N ALA A 153 7.88 -19.77 7.88
CA ALA A 153 6.62 -19.09 8.18
C ALA A 153 5.59 -20.01 8.84
N ILE A 154 5.75 -21.35 8.73
CA ILE A 154 4.88 -22.34 9.40
C ILE A 154 4.80 -22.11 10.92
N ARG A 155 5.84 -21.55 11.54
CA ARG A 155 5.87 -21.20 12.96
C ARG A 155 4.77 -20.21 13.38
N PHE A 156 4.22 -19.46 12.42
CA PHE A 156 3.15 -18.48 12.65
C PHE A 156 1.75 -19.03 12.37
N ALA A 157 1.65 -20.25 11.82
CA ALA A 157 0.37 -20.91 11.62
C ALA A 157 -0.25 -21.35 12.96
N SER A 158 -1.54 -21.68 12.93
CA SER A 158 -2.25 -22.17 14.10
C SER A 158 -1.68 -23.49 14.64
N ALA A 159 -2.05 -23.85 15.87
CA ALA A 159 -1.65 -25.13 16.46
C ALA A 159 -2.20 -26.33 15.66
N GLU A 160 -3.42 -26.19 15.11
CA GLU A 160 -4.07 -27.19 14.27
C GLU A 160 -3.30 -27.43 12.98
N ILE A 161 -2.84 -26.37 12.31
CA ILE A 161 -2.00 -26.50 11.11
C ILE A 161 -0.65 -27.12 11.47
N ASN A 162 -0.01 -26.68 12.55
CA ASN A 162 1.25 -27.27 13.02
C ASN A 162 1.12 -28.76 13.36
N SER A 163 -0.03 -29.19 13.91
CA SER A 163 -0.30 -30.59 14.24
C SER A 163 -0.37 -31.47 12.99
N ILE A 164 -1.04 -31.03 11.92
CA ILE A 164 -1.20 -31.85 10.70
C ILE A 164 0.09 -31.97 9.87
N VAL A 165 0.99 -30.99 9.98
CA VAL A 165 2.28 -30.99 9.25
C VAL A 165 3.43 -31.55 10.10
N PHE A 166 3.17 -31.96 11.34
CA PHE A 166 4.21 -32.40 12.26
C PHE A 166 5.06 -33.54 11.67
N ARG A 167 6.38 -33.33 11.59
CA ARG A 167 7.37 -34.26 10.98
C ARG A 167 7.11 -34.59 9.50
N ARG A 168 6.35 -33.77 8.80
CA ARG A 168 6.06 -33.89 7.36
C ARG A 168 6.47 -32.59 6.67
N ASP A 169 6.62 -32.63 5.35
CA ASP A 169 6.80 -31.40 4.57
C ASP A 169 5.48 -30.58 4.60
N PRO A 170 5.48 -29.36 5.18
CA PRO A 170 4.28 -28.55 5.25
C PRO A 170 3.71 -28.19 3.87
N VAL A 171 4.56 -28.03 2.85
CA VAL A 171 4.10 -27.71 1.49
C VAL A 171 3.35 -28.90 0.90
N GLU A 172 3.88 -30.11 1.02
CA GLU A 172 3.23 -31.33 0.52
C GLU A 172 1.87 -31.54 1.21
N VAL A 173 1.85 -31.47 2.54
CA VAL A 173 0.62 -31.66 3.32
C VAL A 173 -0.41 -30.60 2.96
N LEU A 174 -0.06 -29.32 2.96
CA LEU A 174 -1.03 -28.25 2.71
C LEU A 174 -1.51 -28.22 1.25
N THR A 175 -0.64 -28.55 0.29
CA THR A 175 -1.01 -28.65 -1.13
C THR A 175 -2.12 -29.68 -1.36
N SER A 176 -2.07 -30.84 -0.67
CA SER A 176 -3.14 -31.84 -0.79
C SER A 176 -4.52 -31.38 -0.29
N HIS A 177 -4.59 -30.26 0.43
CA HIS A 177 -5.82 -29.69 0.99
C HIS A 177 -6.26 -28.39 0.33
N VAL A 178 -5.54 -27.90 -0.67
CA VAL A 178 -5.80 -26.61 -1.34
C VAL A 178 -5.86 -26.82 -2.85
N ASN A 179 -6.74 -26.08 -3.53
CA ASN A 179 -6.71 -26.02 -4.99
C ASN A 179 -5.59 -25.07 -5.44
N SER A 180 -4.42 -25.64 -5.78
CA SER A 180 -3.21 -24.87 -6.12
C SER A 180 -3.34 -24.05 -7.41
N GLU A 181 -4.06 -24.54 -8.42
CA GLU A 181 -4.29 -23.79 -9.67
C GLU A 181 -5.07 -22.49 -9.39
N LYS A 182 -6.12 -22.58 -8.57
CA LYS A 182 -6.91 -21.43 -8.15
C LYS A 182 -6.11 -20.45 -7.27
N LEU A 183 -5.16 -20.94 -6.49
CA LEU A 183 -4.28 -20.11 -5.68
C LEU A 183 -3.29 -19.32 -6.56
N HIS A 184 -2.62 -20.00 -7.49
CA HIS A 184 -1.74 -19.35 -8.47
C HIS A 184 -2.50 -18.31 -9.29
N GLU A 185 -3.67 -18.67 -9.82
CA GLU A 185 -4.52 -17.74 -10.55
C GLU A 185 -4.88 -16.52 -9.69
N LYS A 186 -5.25 -16.69 -8.41
CA LYS A 186 -5.54 -15.55 -7.53
C LYS A 186 -4.34 -14.65 -7.30
N LEU A 187 -3.15 -15.23 -7.09
CA LEU A 187 -1.92 -14.47 -6.86
C LEU A 187 -1.51 -13.70 -8.13
N GLU A 188 -1.62 -14.32 -9.31
CA GLU A 188 -1.25 -13.73 -10.60
C GLU A 188 -2.32 -12.77 -11.15
N ASN A 189 -3.60 -13.15 -11.17
CA ASN A 189 -4.70 -12.36 -11.74
C ASN A 189 -5.12 -11.19 -10.83
N LYS A 190 -5.05 -11.29 -9.50
CA LYS A 190 -5.32 -10.12 -8.63
C LYS A 190 -4.20 -9.08 -8.71
N LEU A 191 -2.98 -9.48 -9.11
CA LEU A 191 -1.88 -8.55 -9.37
C LEU A 191 -2.10 -7.70 -10.65
N PHE A 192 -2.77 -8.24 -11.66
CA PHE A 192 -2.95 -7.61 -12.99
C PHE A 192 -4.32 -6.94 -13.18
N THR A 193 -5.40 -7.51 -12.67
CA THR A 193 -6.77 -7.02 -12.95
C THR A 193 -7.16 -5.74 -12.19
N SER A 194 -6.54 -5.47 -11.04
CA SER A 194 -6.78 -4.22 -10.28
C SER A 194 -6.14 -2.99 -10.96
N ILE A 195 -5.08 -3.19 -11.76
CA ILE A 195 -4.46 -2.13 -12.58
C ILE A 195 -5.27 -1.87 -13.86
N LEU A 196 -5.74 -2.93 -14.54
CA LEU A 196 -6.37 -2.79 -15.85
C LEU A 196 -7.83 -2.29 -15.80
N LYS A 197 -8.58 -2.51 -14.71
CA LYS A 197 -9.96 -1.99 -14.61
C LYS A 197 -10.06 -0.48 -14.38
N LYS A 198 -8.98 0.20 -13.97
CA LYS A 198 -8.92 1.68 -13.85
C LYS A 198 -8.17 2.38 -14.99
N GLN A 199 -7.41 1.65 -15.81
CA GLN A 199 -6.71 2.22 -16.98
C GLN A 199 -7.53 2.15 -18.28
N ARG A 200 -8.71 1.53 -18.28
CA ARG A 200 -9.61 1.45 -19.45
C ARG A 200 -10.77 2.47 -19.46
N LYS A 201 -10.70 3.52 -18.64
CA LYS A 201 -11.65 4.65 -18.63
C LYS A 201 -10.99 6.02 -18.87
N ILE A 202 -9.89 6.04 -19.62
CA ILE A 202 -9.34 7.25 -20.26
C ILE A 202 -9.00 6.87 -21.69
#